data_AF-Q3J264-F1
#
_entry.id   AF-Q3J264-F1
#
_cell.length_a   1.000
_cell.length_b   1.000
_cell.length_c   1.000
_cell.angle_alpha   90.00
_cell.angle_beta   90.00
_cell.angle_gamma   90.00
#
_symmetry.space_group_name_H-M   'P 1'
#
loop_
_entity.id
_entity.type
_entity.pdbx_description
1 polymer ?
#
loop_
_entity_poly.entity_id
_entity_poly.type
_entity_poly.pdbx_seq_one_letter_code
_entity_poly.pdbx_strand_id
1 'polypeptide(L)' 'MKTLIAPILEALRNQARFRRTRAALASLPLDARLDLDIYDIDATARRAIWG' A
#
# COMPACT_ATOMS: atom_id res chain seq x y z
N MET A 1 20.83 10.19 19.25
CA MET A 1 19.65 9.31 19.41
C MET A 1 18.38 9.75 18.67
N LYS A 2 18.31 10.94 18.03
CA LYS A 2 17.14 11.33 17.20
C LYS A 2 17.09 10.66 15.81
N THR A 3 18.19 10.07 15.35
CA THR A 3 18.39 9.62 13.96
C THR A 3 17.97 8.17 13.67
N LEU A 4 18.01 7.27 14.66
CA LEU A 4 17.65 5.85 14.45
C LEU A 4 16.13 5.61 14.49
N ILE A 5 15.39 6.48 15.18
CA ILE A 5 13.93 6.34 15.34
C ILE A 5 13.19 6.81 14.07
N ALA A 6 13.74 7.80 13.37
CA ALA A 6 13.15 8.35 12.16
C ALA A 6 12.88 7.30 11.05
N PRO A 7 13.85 6.45 10.64
CA PRO A 7 13.60 5.44 9.60
C PRO A 7 12.62 4.35 10.06
N ILE A 8 12.61 4.02 11.36
CA ILE A 8 11.65 3.04 11.91
C ILE A 8 10.23 3.60 11.87
N LEU A 9 10.03 4.85 12.28
CA LEU A 9 8.72 5.52 12.20
C LEU A 9 8.24 5.65 10.76
N GLU A 10 9.14 5.94 9.84
CA GLU A 10 8.83 6.00 8.41
C GLU A 10 8.41 4.63 7.87
N ALA A 11 9.14 3.56 8.21
CA ALA A 11 8.79 2.19 7.85
C ALA A 11 7.40 1.79 8.40
N LEU A 12 7.10 2.14 9.65
CA LEU A 12 5.79 1.88 10.26
C LEU A 12 4.68 2.66 9.57
N ARG A 13 4.92 3.93 9.20
CA ARG A 13 3.96 4.76 8.46
C ARG A 13 3.69 4.17 7.07
N ASN A 14 4.74 3.77 6.36
CA ASN A 14 4.60 3.15 5.04
C ASN A 14 3.86 1.81 5.15
N GLN A 15 4.13 1.01 6.17
CA GLN A 15 3.42 -0.23 6.42
C GLN A 15 1.92 0.01 6.74
N ALA A 16 1.60 1.03 7.53
CA ALA A 16 0.21 1.40 7.81
C ALA A 16 -0.51 1.89 6.55
N ARG A 17 0.16 2.67 5.70
CA ARG A 17 -0.36 3.11 4.39
C ARG A 17 -0.61 1.92 3.48
N PHE A 18 0.35 1.00 3.35
CA PHE A 18 0.20 -0.22 2.56
C PHE A 18 -1.03 -1.03 2.96
N ARG A 19 -1.23 -1.26 4.27
CA ARG A 19 -2.41 -2.00 4.76
C ARG A 19 -3.73 -1.32 4.38
N ARG A 20 -3.79 0.01 4.49
CA ARG A 20 -4.98 0.79 4.09
C ARG A 20 -5.22 0.72 2.59
N THR A 21 -4.17 0.93 1.79
CA THR A 21 -4.26 0.85 0.33
C THR A 21 -4.70 -0.54 -0.12
N ARG A 22 -4.08 -1.60 0.43
CA ARG A 22 -4.45 -2.99 0.16
C ARG A 22 -5.93 -3.24 0.48
N ALA A 23 -6.40 -2.82 1.65
CA ALA A 23 -7.80 -3.00 2.05
C ALA A 23 -8.77 -2.25 1.13
N ALA A 24 -8.43 -1.02 0.73
CA ALA A 24 -9.22 -0.24 -0.21
C ALA A 24 -9.30 -0.94 -1.58
N LEU A 25 -8.15 -1.37 -2.13
CA LEU A 25 -8.10 -2.12 -3.39
C LEU A 25 -8.86 -3.45 -3.33
N ALA A 26 -8.80 -4.15 -2.19
CA ALA A 26 -9.54 -5.40 -1.98
C ALA A 26 -11.05 -5.19 -1.86
N SER A 27 -11.48 -4.00 -1.41
CA SER A 27 -12.90 -3.64 -1.30
C SER A 27 -13.52 -3.16 -2.61
N LEU A 28 -12.71 -2.95 -3.66
CA LEU A 28 -13.22 -2.54 -4.97
C LEU A 28 -14.05 -3.67 -5.60
N PRO A 29 -15.16 -3.34 -6.29
CA PRO A 29 -15.86 -4.28 -7.16
C PRO A 29 -14.90 -4.90 -8.19
N LEU A 30 -15.17 -6.16 -8.57
CA LEU A 30 -14.33 -6.88 -9.54
C LEU A 30 -14.20 -6.09 -10.86
N ASP A 31 -15.31 -5.56 -11.36
CA ASP A 31 -15.34 -4.78 -12.61
C ASP A 31 -14.43 -3.55 -12.52
N ALA A 32 -14.52 -2.79 -11.42
CA ALA A 32 -13.66 -1.63 -11.20
C ALA A 32 -12.17 -1.99 -11.09
N ARG A 33 -11.84 -3.16 -10.55
CA ARG A 33 -10.45 -3.64 -10.54
C ARG A 33 -9.98 -4.01 -11.94
N LEU A 34 -10.84 -4.60 -12.76
CA LEU A 34 -10.52 -4.95 -14.14
C LEU A 34 -10.31 -3.67 -14.98
N ASP A 35 -11.19 -2.68 -14.83
CA ASP A 35 -11.10 -1.38 -15.51
C ASP A 35 -9.81 -0.62 -15.16
N LEU A 36 -9.26 -0.86 -13.98
CA LEU A 36 -8.02 -0.26 -13.48
C LEU A 36 -6.77 -1.14 -13.69
N ASP A 37 -6.89 -2.26 -14.42
CA ASP A 37 -5.83 -3.26 -14.64
C ASP A 37 -5.20 -3.79 -13.33
N ILE A 38 -6.00 -3.92 -12.27
CA ILE A 38 -5.57 -4.38 -10.95
C ILE A 38 -5.80 -5.90 -10.82
N TYR A 39 -4.77 -6.67 -11.21
CA TYR A 39 -4.76 -8.13 -11.08
C TYR A 39 -4.18 -8.63 -9.76
N ASP A 40 -3.09 -7.99 -9.30
CA ASP A 40 -2.43 -8.30 -8.03
C ASP A 40 -2.53 -7.10 -7.09
N ILE A 41 -3.42 -7.21 -6.11
CA ILE A 41 -3.67 -6.17 -5.11
C ILE A 41 -2.39 -5.85 -4.30
N ASP A 42 -1.62 -6.87 -3.93
CA ASP A 42 -0.45 -6.69 -3.08
C ASP A 42 0.70 -6.05 -3.87
N ALA A 43 0.91 -6.45 -5.13
CA ALA A 43 1.88 -5.81 -6.02
C ALA A 43 1.51 -4.34 -6.29
N THR A 44 0.24 -4.06 -6.60
CA THR A 44 -0.24 -2.69 -6.86
C THR A 44 -0.15 -1.81 -5.61
N ALA A 45 -0.57 -2.31 -4.45
CA ALA A 45 -0.44 -1.59 -3.18
C ALA A 45 1.02 -1.34 -2.81
N ARG A 46 1.93 -2.29 -3.09
CA ARG A 46 3.36 -2.12 -2.84
C ARG A 46 3.95 -1.05 -3.75
N ARG A 47 3.65 -1.11 -5.05
CA ARG A 47 4.11 -0.11 -6.04
C ARG A 47 3.64 1.30 -5.69
N ALA A 48 2.41 1.44 -5.20
CA ALA A 48 1.87 2.74 -4.79
C ALA A 48 2.60 3.39 -3.60
N ILE A 49 3.24 2.60 -2.73
CA ILE A 49 3.90 3.11 -1.51
C ILE A 49 5.41 3.20 -1.66
N TRP A 50 6.04 2.23 -2.33
CA TRP A 50 7.50 2.12 -2.41
C TRP A 50 8.07 2.32 -3.82
N GLY A 51 7.22 2.51 -4.84
CA GLY A 51 7.63 2.57 -6.24
C GLY A 51 7.88 1.19 -6.85
#